data_AF-A0A2E5HDC4-F1
#
_entry.id   AF-A0A2E5HDC4-F1
#
_cell.length_a   1.000
_cell.length_b   1.000
_cell.length_c   1.000
_cell.angle_alpha   90.00
_cell.angle_beta   90.00
_cell.angle_gamma   90.00
#
_symmetry.space_group_name_H-M   'P 1'
#
loop_
_entity.id
_entity.type
_entity.pdbx_description
1 polymer ?
#
loop_
_entity_poly.entity_id
_entity_poly.type
_entity_poly.pdbx_seq_one_letter_code
_entity_poly.pdbx_strand_id
1 'polypeptide(L)'
;MYSYEKDYSDFTLRVFSEIKKIPKGTTLSYKDVANLIGRPNAYRAVANACAKNPDPKNIPCHRVIKSDGSIGGYSLEGGIQKKKYLLLKEKKCSKI
;
A
#
# COMPACT_ATOMS: atom_id res chain seq x y z
N MET A 1 15.07 -4.36 -12.24
CA MET A 1 13.89 -4.03 -13.05
C MET A 1 12.89 -5.15 -12.84
N TYR A 2 11.76 -4.90 -12.17
CA TYR A 2 10.75 -5.94 -11.96
C TYR A 2 9.96 -6.16 -13.25
N SER A 3 9.60 -7.42 -13.56
CA SER A 3 8.91 -7.77 -14.81
C SER A 3 7.56 -7.04 -14.99
N TYR A 4 6.89 -6.70 -13.90
CA TYR A 4 5.59 -6.00 -13.94
C TYR A 4 5.69 -4.51 -14.31
N GLU A 5 6.87 -3.90 -14.32
CA GLU A 5 6.99 -2.44 -14.51
C GLU A 5 6.47 -1.98 -15.88
N LYS A 6 6.48 -2.85 -16.89
CA LYS A 6 6.00 -2.54 -18.25
C LYS A 6 4.47 -2.43 -18.37
N ASP A 7 3.73 -2.99 -17.40
CA ASP A 7 2.27 -3.09 -17.46
C ASP A 7 1.55 -1.97 -16.69
N TYR A 8 2.29 -1.08 -16.03
CA TYR A 8 1.74 -0.04 -15.17
C TYR A 8 2.16 1.36 -15.62
N SER A 9 1.24 2.31 -15.41
CA SER A 9 1.53 3.73 -15.66
C SER A 9 2.59 4.28 -14.71
N ASP A 10 3.30 5.33 -15.14
CA ASP A 10 4.27 6.07 -14.32
C ASP A 10 3.70 6.48 -12.95
N PHE A 11 2.42 6.82 -12.90
CA PHE A 11 1.74 7.11 -11.65
C PHE A 11 1.75 5.92 -10.70
N THR A 12 1.36 4.75 -11.20
CA THR A 12 1.30 3.52 -10.40
C THR A 12 2.70 3.07 -9.97
N LEU A 13 3.70 3.21 -10.85
CA LEU A 13 5.09 2.92 -10.52
C LEU A 13 5.62 3.85 -9.41
N ARG A 14 5.29 5.14 -9.45
CA ARG A 14 5.61 6.08 -8.37
C ARG A 14 4.91 5.72 -7.06
N VAL A 15 3.63 5.35 -7.12
CA VAL A 15 2.89 4.86 -5.94
C VAL A 15 3.58 3.65 -5.33
N PHE A 16 3.93 2.63 -6.14
CA PHE A 16 4.62 1.44 -5.64
C PHE A 16 5.99 1.77 -5.05
N SER A 17 6.71 2.70 -5.66
CA SER A 17 8.01 3.15 -5.15
C SER A 17 7.89 3.81 -3.78
N GLU A 18 6.87 4.64 -3.54
CA GLU A 18 6.63 5.23 -2.22
C GLU A 18 6.15 4.19 -1.20
N ILE A 19 5.30 3.25 -1.60
CA ILE A 19 4.81 2.18 -0.70
C ILE A 19 5.96 1.30 -0.21
N LYS A 20 6.93 0.99 -1.08
CA LYS A 20 8.12 0.19 -0.71
C LYS A 20 8.97 0.87 0.39
N LYS A 21 8.92 2.20 0.49
CA LYS A 21 9.65 2.96 1.51
C LYS A 21 9.00 2.92 2.89
N ILE A 22 7.73 2.51 3.00
CA ILE A 22 7.00 2.51 4.28
C ILE A 22 7.62 1.47 5.23
N PRO A 23 8.17 1.86 6.39
CA PRO A 23 8.79 0.93 7.33
C PRO A 23 7.80 -0.12 7.86
N LYS A 24 8.32 -1.30 8.19
CA LYS A 24 7.53 -2.37 8.82
C LYS A 24 6.94 -1.89 10.15
N GLY A 25 5.66 -2.21 10.39
CA GLY A 25 4.96 -1.80 11.62
C GLY A 25 4.40 -0.38 11.58
N THR A 26 4.74 0.42 10.57
CA THR A 26 4.14 1.74 10.34
C THR A 26 3.09 1.67 9.23
N THR A 27 2.17 2.64 9.24
CA THR A 27 1.11 2.75 8.24
C THR A 27 0.98 4.18 7.78
N LEU A 28 0.70 4.37 6.49
CA LEU A 28 0.33 5.66 5.90
C LEU A 28 -1.10 5.60 5.36
N SER A 29 -1.76 6.74 5.24
CA SER A 29 -3.05 6.80 4.55
C SER A 29 -2.88 6.90 3.04
N TYR A 30 -3.93 6.56 2.27
CA TYR A 30 -3.95 6.79 0.83
C TYR A 30 -3.71 8.27 0.48
N LYS A 31 -4.16 9.19 1.34
CA LYS A 31 -3.94 10.63 1.20
C LYS A 31 -2.47 10.99 1.42
N ASP A 32 -1.81 10.39 2.40
CA ASP A 32 -0.39 10.65 2.66
C ASP A 32 0.48 10.21 1.49
N VAL A 33 0.23 9.01 0.95
CA VAL A 33 0.93 8.52 -0.25
C VAL A 33 0.65 9.43 -1.46
N ALA A 34 -0.59 9.90 -1.62
CA ALA A 34 -0.94 10.85 -2.68
C ALA A 34 -0.20 12.19 -2.53
N ASN A 35 0.01 12.67 -1.30
CA ASN A 35 0.81 13.85 -1.01
C ASN A 35 2.30 13.62 -1.33
N LEU A 36 2.86 12.47 -0.94
CA LEU A 36 4.27 12.11 -1.16
C LEU A 36 4.64 12.06 -2.65
N ILE A 37 3.72 11.62 -3.52
CA ILE A 37 3.92 11.62 -4.98
C ILE A 37 3.57 12.96 -5.65
N GLY A 38 3.26 14.01 -4.88
CA GLY A 38 2.92 15.34 -5.38
C GLY A 38 1.54 15.44 -6.05
N ARG A 39 0.62 14.53 -5.73
CA ARG A 39 -0.74 14.48 -6.29
C ARG A 39 -1.78 14.37 -5.17
N PRO A 40 -2.00 15.40 -4.34
CA PRO A 40 -2.82 15.33 -3.12
C PRO A 40 -4.27 14.86 -3.36
N ASN A 41 -4.84 15.16 -4.52
CA ASN A 41 -6.21 14.79 -4.89
C ASN A 41 -6.33 13.36 -5.44
N ALA A 42 -5.21 12.62 -5.60
CA ALA A 42 -5.19 11.31 -6.23
C ALA A 42 -5.37 10.13 -5.27
N TYR A 43 -5.84 10.35 -4.04
CA TYR A 43 -5.97 9.30 -3.01
C TYR A 43 -6.83 8.10 -3.45
N ARG A 44 -7.89 8.32 -4.24
CA ARG A 44 -8.69 7.21 -4.83
C ARG A 44 -7.89 6.41 -5.86
N ALA A 45 -7.09 7.08 -6.67
CA ALA A 45 -6.22 6.43 -7.66
C ALA A 45 -5.09 5.64 -6.97
N VAL A 46 -4.54 6.15 -5.87
CA VAL A 46 -3.61 5.41 -5.01
C VAL A 46 -4.27 4.14 -4.46
N ALA A 47 -5.50 4.23 -3.96
CA ALA A 47 -6.23 3.05 -3.48
C ALA A 47 -6.43 2.00 -4.59
N ASN A 48 -6.75 2.44 -5.81
CA ASN A 48 -6.86 1.55 -6.97
C ASN A 48 -5.52 0.91 -7.37
N ALA A 49 -4.40 1.65 -7.28
CA ALA A 49 -3.08 1.10 -7.51
C ALA A 49 -2.73 0.03 -6.47
N CYS A 50 -3.00 0.28 -5.18
CA CYS A 50 -2.84 -0.70 -4.11
C CYS A 50 -3.67 -1.98 -4.32
N ALA A 51 -4.88 -1.84 -4.87
CA ALA A 51 -5.76 -2.96 -5.22
C ALA A 51 -5.20 -3.82 -6.35
N LYS A 52 -4.52 -3.21 -7.32
CA LYS A 52 -3.87 -3.89 -8.46
C LYS A 52 -2.43 -4.28 -8.18
N ASN A 53 -2.05 -4.47 -6.92
CA ASN A 53 -0.67 -4.79 -6.58
C ASN A 53 -0.27 -6.17 -7.16
N PRO A 54 0.69 -6.24 -8.11
CA PRO A 54 1.10 -7.50 -8.73
C PRO A 54 1.99 -8.35 -7.80
N ASP A 55 2.62 -7.73 -6.79
CA ASP A 55 3.58 -8.39 -5.90
C ASP A 55 3.38 -7.96 -4.44
N PRO A 56 2.43 -8.59 -3.74
CA PRO A 56 2.13 -8.27 -2.34
C PRO A 56 3.25 -8.60 -1.36
N LYS A 57 4.26 -9.38 -1.78
CA LYS A 57 5.41 -9.73 -0.94
C LYS A 57 6.41 -8.59 -0.89
N ASN A 58 6.70 -7.97 -2.03
CA ASN A 58 7.69 -6.90 -2.14
C ASN A 58 7.09 -5.49 -2.12
N ILE A 59 5.83 -5.31 -2.49
CA ILE A 59 5.10 -4.04 -2.38
C ILE A 59 4.15 -4.16 -1.18
N PRO A 60 4.48 -3.55 -0.02
CA PRO A 60 3.70 -3.71 1.21
C PRO A 60 2.42 -2.84 1.21
N CYS A 61 1.52 -3.04 0.24
CA CYS A 61 0.30 -2.25 0.12
C CYS A 61 -0.69 -2.43 1.29
N HIS A 62 -0.51 -3.48 2.11
CA HIS A 62 -1.24 -3.65 3.37
C HIS A 62 -0.92 -2.54 4.39
N ARG A 63 0.24 -1.86 4.28
CA ARG A 63 0.62 -0.72 5.13
C ARG A 63 -0.08 0.59 4.77
N VAL A 64 -0.82 0.64 3.67
CA VAL A 64 -1.58 1.82 3.26
C VAL A 64 -3.06 1.67 3.66
N ILE A 65 -3.59 2.57 4.49
CA ILE A 65 -4.95 2.50 5.04
C ILE A 65 -5.78 3.76 4.73
N LYS A 66 -7.04 3.80 5.17
CA LYS A 66 -7.85 5.02 5.07
C LYS A 66 -7.40 6.03 6.14
N SER A 67 -7.65 7.32 5.89
CA SER A 67 -7.25 8.40 6.80
C SER A 67 -8.01 8.40 8.14
N ASP A 68 -9.14 7.70 8.22
CA ASP A 68 -9.91 7.47 9.45
C ASP A 68 -9.35 6.32 10.32
N GLY A 69 -8.22 5.73 9.92
CA GLY A 69 -7.61 4.58 10.58
C GLY A 69 -8.27 3.24 10.25
N SER A 70 -9.35 3.23 9.46
CA SER A 70 -10.01 2.00 9.03
C SER A 70 -9.26 1.31 7.89
N ILE A 71 -9.41 -0.01 7.81
CA ILE A 71 -8.79 -0.80 6.75
C ILE A 71 -9.60 -0.60 5.47
N GLY A 72 -9.00 0.08 4.48
CA GLY A 72 -9.59 0.23 3.14
C GLY A 72 -9.70 -1.11 2.39
N GLY A 73 -10.40 -1.08 1.25
CA GLY A 73 -10.55 -2.25 0.38
C GLY A 73 -9.20 -2.90 0.05
N TYR A 74 -9.15 -4.23 0.12
CA TYR A 74 -7.99 -5.03 -0.24
C TYR A 74 -8.44 -6.08 -1.24
N SER A 75 -7.92 -6.01 -2.46
CA SER A 75 -8.41 -6.79 -3.60
C SER A 75 -7.70 -8.13 -3.79
N LEU A 76 -6.79 -8.51 -2.88
CA LEU A 76 -6.09 -9.79 -2.94
C LEU A 76 -6.91 -10.89 -2.24
N GLU A 77 -6.69 -12.15 -2.62
CA GLU A 77 -7.25 -13.33 -1.95
C GLU A 77 -7.11 -13.24 -0.43
N GLY A 78 -8.24 -13.36 0.29
CA GLY A 78 -8.34 -13.16 1.75
C GLY A 78 -8.69 -11.74 2.19
N GLY A 79 -8.80 -10.79 1.24
CA GLY A 79 -9.41 -9.48 1.40
C GLY A 79 -8.94 -8.68 2.63
N ILE A 80 -9.88 -7.96 3.24
CA ILE A 80 -9.63 -7.13 4.44
C ILE A 80 -9.02 -7.96 5.58
N GLN A 81 -9.39 -9.24 5.72
CA GLN A 81 -8.89 -10.09 6.80
C GLN A 81 -7.39 -10.36 6.67
N LYS A 82 -6.89 -10.66 5.47
CA LYS A 82 -5.46 -10.87 5.21
C LYS A 82 -4.65 -9.60 5.47
N LYS A 83 -5.16 -8.44 5.06
CA LYS A 83 -4.55 -7.14 5.36
C LYS A 83 -4.47 -6.90 6.87
N LYS A 84 -5.55 -7.15 7.61
CA LYS A 84 -5.58 -7.05 9.08
C LYS A 84 -4.57 -8.00 9.73
N TYR A 85 -4.51 -9.25 9.27
CA TYR A 85 -3.55 -10.24 9.76
C TYR A 85 -2.09 -9.79 9.55
N LEU A 86 -1.73 -9.32 8.36
CA LEU A 86 -0.38 -8.82 8.06
C LEU A 86 -0.01 -7.62 8.93
N LEU A 87 -0.91 -6.65 9.07
CA LEU A 87 -0.70 -5.50 9.96
C LEU A 87 -0.50 -5.91 11.42
N LEU A 88 -1.33 -6.83 11.93
CA LEU A 88 -1.20 -7.35 13.29
C LEU A 88 0.10 -8.12 13.50
N LYS A 89 0.50 -8.93 12.52
CA LYS A 89 1.77 -9.67 12.55
C LYS A 89 2.97 -8.73 12.56
N GLU A 90 2.92 -7.63 11.81
CA GLU A 90 3.98 -6.62 11.82
C GLU A 90 4.05 -5.87 13.14
N LYS A 91 2.90 -5.44 13.71
CA LYS A 91 2.87 -4.78 15.03
C LYS A 91 3.43 -5.68 16.13
N LYS A 92 3.07 -6.97 16.14
CA LYS A 92 3.61 -7.97 17.08
C LYS A 92 5.10 -8.27 16.84
N CYS A 93 5.61 -8.03 15.64
CA CYS A 93 7.01 -8.23 15.28
C CYS A 93 7.87 -6.97 15.55
N SER A 94 7.38 -6.03 16.35
CA SER A 94 8.22 -5.03 17.00
C SER A 94 8.96 -5.74 18.15
N LYS A 95 9.93 -6.60 17.83
CA LYS A 95 10.90 -7.04 18.83
C LYS A 95 11.78 -5.84 19.14
N ILE A 96 11.65 -5.33 20.36
CA ILE A 96 12.65 -4.53 21.06
C ILE A 96 13.93 -5.35 21.14
#